data_AF-A0A139MMF9-F1
#
_entry.id   AF-A0A139MMF9-F1
#
_cell.length_a   1.000
_cell.length_b   1.000
_cell.length_c   1.000
_cell.angle_alpha   90.00
_cell.angle_beta   90.00
_cell.angle_gamma   90.00
#
_symmetry.space_group_name_H-M   'P 1'
#
loop_
_entity.id
_entity.type
_entity.pdbx_description
1 polymer ?
#
loop_
_entity_poly.entity_id
_entity_poly.type
_entity_poly.pdbx_seq_one_letter_code
_entity_poly.pdbx_strand_id
1 'polypeptide(L)'
;MLFLNNALNHGIFTPLGTEQVAETGKSILFLLETNPGPGLGILLAYSIFGKGSAKSSAPGAIIIHFLGGIHEIYFPYVMMKPMLFFAAIAGGVTGTFTFQLLGAGLSAAASPGSIIAILAMTPRGGYLPVLAGVLMATIASFLVAAIILRTDKSEGDSLESAQAATQAAKAESKGQETSTSGDVKAVTSEEVQQIIFACDAGMGSSAMGASILRDKVKKAGLDIPVSNKAISNLTDTPNTLIVTQEELAERAAQKTPSAVHVSVDNFLATPKYDEIVSALSGESAGVQPINQESADAANTESNEIDLNQIDEVIFAYGKARGSVTMGEATLKAIFKNKSIGIPVAKEANDQLGKFNVKNILIVSTIANQTEVQKYAPNAQLLIVDSLVTTPEYDKMVARMYK
;
A
#
# COMPACT_ATOMS: atom_id res chain seq x y z
N MET A 1 11.15 -16.85 -4.41
CA MET A 1 11.17 -15.44 -3.98
C MET A 1 9.85 -14.77 -4.31
N LEU A 2 9.58 -14.31 -5.54
CA LEU A 2 8.36 -13.51 -5.79
C LEU A 2 7.12 -14.31 -6.19
N PHE A 3 7.26 -15.45 -6.88
CA PHE A 3 6.13 -16.02 -7.62
C PHE A 3 5.64 -17.41 -7.17
N LEU A 4 6.56 -18.35 -6.94
CA LEU A 4 6.22 -19.74 -6.61
C LEU A 4 6.13 -20.04 -5.11
N ASN A 5 6.17 -19.03 -4.24
CA ASN A 5 6.40 -19.24 -2.82
C ASN A 5 5.26 -20.03 -2.15
N ASN A 6 4.02 -19.66 -2.43
CA ASN A 6 2.83 -20.35 -1.90
C ASN A 6 2.67 -21.74 -2.53
N ALA A 7 2.93 -21.88 -3.83
CA ALA A 7 2.83 -23.15 -4.54
C ALA A 7 3.86 -24.16 -4.04
N LEU A 8 5.12 -23.73 -3.84
CA LEU A 8 6.15 -24.59 -3.28
C LEU A 8 5.89 -24.90 -1.80
N ASN A 9 5.57 -23.89 -0.99
CA ASN A 9 5.39 -24.09 0.45
C ASN A 9 4.16 -24.97 0.75
N HIS A 10 2.97 -24.59 0.26
CA HIS A 10 1.74 -25.32 0.54
C HIS A 10 1.52 -26.53 -0.38
N GLY A 11 1.99 -26.47 -1.63
CA GLY A 11 1.79 -27.55 -2.60
C GLY A 11 2.83 -28.67 -2.53
N ILE A 12 4.06 -28.39 -2.08
CA ILE A 12 5.15 -29.39 -2.10
C ILE A 12 5.76 -29.60 -0.70
N PHE A 13 6.26 -28.54 -0.06
CA PHE A 13 7.02 -28.66 1.19
C PHE A 13 6.14 -29.06 2.37
N THR A 14 4.91 -28.55 2.44
CA THR A 14 4.01 -28.86 3.56
C THR A 14 3.58 -30.33 3.58
N PRO A 15 3.10 -30.92 2.46
CA PRO A 15 2.78 -32.34 2.41
C PRO A 15 3.99 -33.24 2.72
N LEU A 16 5.12 -33.01 2.04
CA LEU A 16 6.34 -33.82 2.24
C LEU A 16 6.92 -33.66 3.65
N GLY A 17 6.86 -32.45 4.21
CA GLY A 17 7.32 -32.19 5.57
C GLY A 17 6.44 -32.89 6.60
N THR A 18 5.13 -32.97 6.36
CA THR A 18 4.19 -33.67 7.24
C THR A 18 4.45 -35.18 7.24
N GLU A 19 4.71 -35.76 6.07
CA GLU A 19 5.11 -37.17 5.94
C GLU A 19 6.43 -37.45 6.67
N GLN A 20 7.45 -36.60 6.50
CA GLN A 20 8.73 -36.73 7.21
C GLN A 20 8.60 -36.57 8.74
N VAL A 21 7.71 -35.70 9.22
CA VAL A 21 7.45 -35.55 10.65
C VAL A 21 6.83 -36.82 11.23
N ALA A 22 5.95 -37.50 10.49
CA ALA A 22 5.35 -38.75 10.97
C ALA A 22 6.40 -39.83 11.26
N GLU A 23 7.50 -39.85 10.49
CA GLU A 23 8.60 -40.82 10.67
C GLU A 23 9.69 -40.35 11.63
N THR A 24 10.09 -39.08 11.54
CA THR A 24 11.31 -38.55 12.20
C THR A 24 11.05 -37.50 13.27
N GLY A 25 9.79 -37.09 13.46
CA GLY A 25 9.34 -36.11 14.44
C GLY A 25 9.63 -34.64 14.09
N LYS A 26 10.36 -34.38 13.00
CA LYS A 26 10.68 -33.03 12.51
C LYS A 26 10.99 -33.04 11.01
N SER A 27 10.81 -31.91 10.33
CA SER A 27 11.26 -31.76 8.94
C SER A 27 11.98 -30.44 8.73
N ILE A 28 13.10 -30.49 8.00
CA ILE A 28 13.82 -29.32 7.50
C ILE A 28 13.03 -28.56 6.43
N LEU A 29 12.12 -29.24 5.73
CA LEU A 29 11.36 -28.65 4.62
C LEU A 29 10.53 -27.44 5.06
N PHE A 30 10.03 -27.47 6.31
CA PHE A 30 9.32 -26.34 6.89
C PHE A 30 10.19 -25.09 7.11
N LEU A 31 11.52 -25.23 7.17
CA LEU A 31 12.47 -24.12 7.35
C LEU A 31 12.99 -23.54 6.04
N LEU A 32 12.83 -24.23 4.91
CA LEU A 32 13.42 -23.80 3.64
C LEU A 32 12.84 -22.48 3.14
N GLU A 33 11.54 -22.29 3.33
CA GLU A 33 10.83 -21.07 2.95
C GLU A 33 10.64 -20.13 4.14
N THR A 34 10.28 -20.67 5.31
CA THR A 34 9.96 -19.83 6.48
C THR A 34 11.17 -19.26 7.21
N ASN A 35 12.41 -19.53 6.78
CA ASN A 35 13.61 -18.95 7.40
C ASN A 35 13.64 -17.42 7.22
N PRO A 36 13.50 -16.62 8.29
CA PRO A 36 13.47 -15.17 8.16
C PRO A 36 14.88 -14.56 8.04
N GLY A 37 15.94 -15.34 8.23
CA GLY A 37 17.32 -14.87 8.29
C GLY A 37 17.80 -14.12 7.05
N PRO A 38 17.58 -14.62 5.82
CA PRO A 38 18.01 -13.92 4.60
C PRO A 38 17.43 -12.50 4.52
N GLY A 39 16.11 -12.36 4.71
CA GLY A 39 15.43 -11.06 4.72
C GLY A 39 15.86 -10.15 5.87
N LEU A 40 16.05 -10.72 7.07
CA LEU A 40 16.52 -9.96 8.23
C LEU A 40 17.89 -9.33 7.97
N GLY A 41 18.84 -10.08 7.41
CA GLY A 41 20.18 -9.53 7.13
C GLY A 41 20.17 -8.42 6.08
N ILE A 42 19.31 -8.52 5.06
CA ILE A 42 19.12 -7.45 4.06
C ILE A 42 18.54 -6.19 4.71
N LEU A 43 17.49 -6.33 5.53
CA LEU A 43 16.86 -5.20 6.22
C LEU A 43 17.80 -4.54 7.25
N LEU A 44 18.62 -5.34 7.95
CA LEU A 44 19.66 -4.82 8.83
C LEU A 44 20.71 -4.03 8.04
N ALA A 45 21.11 -4.52 6.86
CA ALA A 45 22.04 -3.80 6.00
C ALA A 45 21.45 -2.46 5.53
N TYR A 46 20.16 -2.41 5.19
CA TYR A 46 19.47 -1.14 4.88
C TYR A 46 19.36 -0.20 6.09
N SER A 47 19.11 -0.74 7.28
CA SER A 47 19.01 0.08 8.50
C SER A 47 20.32 0.81 8.81
N ILE A 48 21.47 0.21 8.47
CA ILE A 48 22.80 0.78 8.75
C ILE A 48 23.36 1.55 7.54
N PHE A 49 23.36 0.92 6.36
CA PHE A 49 24.04 1.41 5.13
C PHE A 49 23.08 1.92 4.05
N GLY A 50 21.77 1.76 4.23
CA GLY A 50 20.78 2.33 3.33
C GLY A 50 20.80 3.85 3.32
N LYS A 51 20.07 4.43 2.36
CA LYS A 51 19.90 5.88 2.20
C LYS A 51 18.41 6.21 2.08
N GLY A 52 18.04 7.46 2.35
CA GLY A 52 16.68 7.97 2.14
C GLY A 52 15.59 7.23 2.93
N SER A 53 14.40 7.13 2.31
CA SER A 53 13.22 6.50 2.92
C SER A 53 13.47 5.04 3.30
N ALA A 54 14.16 4.27 2.46
CA ALA A 54 14.50 2.87 2.72
C ALA A 54 15.32 2.66 4.00
N LYS A 55 16.22 3.59 4.37
CA LYS A 55 16.94 3.50 5.66
C LYS A 55 16.00 3.70 6.84
N SER A 56 15.13 4.71 6.74
CA SER A 56 14.22 5.09 7.83
C SER A 56 13.12 4.05 8.07
N SER A 57 12.67 3.36 7.02
CA SER A 57 11.60 2.36 7.08
C SER A 57 12.09 0.96 7.46
N ALA A 58 13.36 0.64 7.21
CA ALA A 58 13.91 -0.70 7.42
C ALA A 58 13.72 -1.24 8.86
N PRO A 59 13.92 -0.46 9.94
CA PRO A 59 13.64 -0.93 11.30
C PRO A 59 12.18 -1.36 11.52
N GLY A 60 11.23 -0.64 10.95
CA GLY A 60 9.80 -1.02 11.00
C GLY A 60 9.53 -2.29 10.20
N ALA A 61 10.14 -2.40 9.03
CA ALA A 61 10.06 -3.60 8.20
C ALA A 61 10.64 -4.85 8.90
N ILE A 62 11.71 -4.71 9.69
CA ILE A 62 12.28 -5.80 10.50
C ILE A 62 11.25 -6.36 11.47
N ILE A 63 10.49 -5.51 12.16
CA ILE A 63 9.49 -5.93 13.12
C ILE A 63 8.41 -6.77 12.43
N ILE A 64 7.87 -6.27 11.32
CA ILE A 64 6.80 -6.95 10.58
C ILE A 64 7.31 -8.25 9.93
N HIS A 65 8.52 -8.25 9.39
CA HIS A 65 9.15 -9.42 8.77
C HIS A 65 9.50 -10.49 9.81
N PHE A 66 10.35 -10.15 10.78
CA PHE A 66 10.97 -11.11 11.69
C PHE A 66 10.03 -11.55 12.81
N LEU A 67 9.28 -10.61 13.41
CA LEU A 67 8.34 -10.91 14.50
C LEU A 67 6.93 -11.17 13.97
N GLY A 68 6.50 -10.46 12.93
CA GLY A 68 5.20 -10.66 12.30
C GLY A 68 5.14 -11.84 11.32
N GLY A 69 6.28 -12.23 10.73
CA GLY A 69 6.35 -13.36 9.82
C GLY A 69 5.86 -13.08 8.41
N ILE A 70 5.74 -11.81 8.02
CA ILE A 70 5.36 -11.40 6.65
C ILE A 70 6.63 -11.18 5.83
N HIS A 71 7.05 -12.23 5.12
CA HIS A 71 8.33 -12.24 4.42
C HIS A 71 8.35 -11.37 3.17
N GLU A 72 7.19 -10.99 2.64
CA GLU A 72 7.13 -10.15 1.45
C GLU A 72 7.53 -8.69 1.72
N ILE A 73 7.60 -8.29 2.99
CA ILE A 73 7.93 -6.92 3.39
C ILE A 73 9.37 -6.54 3.02
N TYR A 74 10.30 -7.50 2.91
CA TYR A 74 11.66 -7.19 2.47
C TYR A 74 11.85 -7.23 0.95
N PHE A 75 10.84 -7.67 0.17
CA PHE A 75 10.97 -7.77 -1.29
C PHE A 75 11.15 -6.41 -1.98
N PRO A 76 10.43 -5.33 -1.61
CA PRO A 76 10.67 -4.00 -2.18
C PRO A 76 12.13 -3.57 -2.02
N TYR A 77 12.75 -3.87 -0.87
CA TYR A 77 14.16 -3.56 -0.61
C TYR A 77 15.11 -4.30 -1.55
N VAL A 78 14.77 -5.52 -1.96
CA VAL A 78 15.53 -6.28 -2.96
C VAL A 78 15.26 -5.75 -4.37
N MET A 79 14.02 -5.36 -4.68
CA MET A 79 13.64 -4.83 -6.00
C MET A 79 14.27 -3.47 -6.30
N MET A 80 14.47 -2.62 -5.28
CA MET A 80 15.21 -1.35 -5.42
C MET A 80 16.63 -1.56 -5.96
N LYS A 81 17.26 -2.71 -5.67
CA LYS A 81 18.62 -3.02 -6.11
C LYS A 81 18.72 -4.51 -6.44
N PRO A 82 18.53 -4.91 -7.71
CA PRO A 82 18.52 -6.32 -8.12
C PRO A 82 19.74 -7.14 -7.66
N MET A 83 20.91 -6.50 -7.49
CA MET A 83 22.10 -7.14 -6.92
C MET A 83 21.88 -7.73 -5.53
N LEU A 84 20.96 -7.21 -4.73
CA LEU A 84 20.59 -7.75 -3.42
C LEU A 84 19.94 -9.13 -3.49
N PHE A 85 19.53 -9.58 -4.68
CA PHE A 85 19.13 -10.97 -4.88
C PHE A 85 20.27 -11.94 -4.54
N PHE A 86 21.52 -11.57 -4.80
CA PHE A 86 22.68 -12.36 -4.38
C PHE A 86 22.82 -12.43 -2.87
N ALA A 87 22.44 -11.38 -2.13
CA ALA A 87 22.41 -11.42 -0.67
C ALA A 87 21.34 -12.38 -0.15
N ALA A 88 20.16 -12.41 -0.78
CA ALA A 88 19.11 -13.36 -0.45
C ALA A 88 19.53 -14.81 -0.72
N ILE A 89 20.16 -15.07 -1.87
CA ILE A 89 20.73 -16.39 -2.20
C ILE A 89 21.78 -16.80 -1.18
N ALA A 90 22.75 -15.93 -0.88
CA ALA A 90 23.83 -16.21 0.07
C ALA A 90 23.28 -16.57 1.46
N GLY A 91 22.28 -15.80 1.95
CA GLY A 91 21.58 -16.10 3.18
C GLY A 91 20.84 -17.44 3.12
N GLY A 92 20.08 -17.68 2.05
CA GLY A 92 19.28 -18.90 1.88
C GLY A 92 20.12 -20.17 1.82
N VAL A 93 21.21 -20.16 1.06
CA VAL A 93 22.16 -21.28 0.95
C VAL A 93 22.85 -21.51 2.30
N THR A 94 23.37 -20.46 2.93
CA THR A 94 24.08 -20.58 4.21
C THR A 94 23.17 -21.09 5.33
N GLY A 95 21.94 -20.57 5.41
CA GLY A 95 20.95 -21.02 6.38
C GLY A 95 20.55 -22.47 6.17
N THR A 96 20.20 -22.84 4.94
CA THR A 96 19.82 -24.22 4.58
C THR A 96 20.94 -25.21 4.89
N PHE A 97 22.17 -24.87 4.51
CA PHE A 97 23.34 -25.68 4.83
C PHE A 97 23.53 -25.85 6.34
N THR A 98 23.39 -24.77 7.11
CA THR A 98 23.50 -24.81 8.58
C THR A 98 22.40 -25.67 9.20
N PHE A 99 21.16 -25.56 8.72
CA PHE A 99 20.06 -26.42 9.15
C PHE A 99 20.35 -27.89 8.88
N GLN A 100 20.86 -28.21 7.68
CA GLN A 100 21.19 -29.57 7.29
C GLN A 100 22.33 -30.12 8.15
N LEU A 101 23.40 -29.34 8.37
CA LEU A 101 24.57 -29.74 9.13
C LEU A 101 24.24 -30.01 10.61
N LEU A 102 23.38 -29.17 11.21
CA LEU A 102 23.00 -29.27 12.62
C LEU A 102 21.73 -30.10 12.86
N GLY A 103 21.12 -30.65 11.80
CA GLY A 103 19.89 -31.43 11.89
C GLY A 103 18.69 -30.62 12.41
N ALA A 104 18.54 -29.37 12.00
CA ALA A 104 17.41 -28.52 12.34
C ALA A 104 16.13 -28.98 11.61
N GLY A 105 14.97 -28.75 12.22
CA GLY A 105 13.67 -29.04 11.62
C GLY A 105 12.53 -28.63 12.56
N LEU A 106 11.33 -28.51 12.00
CA LEU A 106 10.11 -28.17 12.74
C LEU A 106 9.14 -29.35 12.79
N SER A 107 8.30 -29.40 13.82
CA SER A 107 7.25 -30.42 13.96
C SER A 107 6.01 -30.14 13.10
N ALA A 108 5.87 -28.93 12.58
CA ALA A 108 4.81 -28.53 11.66
C ALA A 108 5.23 -27.27 10.89
N ALA A 109 4.48 -26.93 9.83
CA ALA A 109 4.65 -25.67 9.12
C ALA A 109 4.37 -24.48 10.06
N ALA A 110 5.29 -23.50 10.08
CA ALA A 110 5.11 -22.26 10.83
C ALA A 110 4.32 -21.25 9.97
N SER A 111 3.17 -20.80 10.47
CA SER A 111 2.35 -19.77 9.82
C SER A 111 1.75 -18.81 10.85
N PRO A 112 2.01 -17.48 10.76
CA PRO A 112 2.95 -16.81 9.86
C PRO A 112 4.41 -17.28 10.05
N GLY A 113 5.29 -17.02 9.08
CA GLY A 113 6.72 -17.41 9.11
C GLY A 113 7.59 -16.61 10.10
N SER A 114 7.04 -16.22 11.25
CA SER A 114 7.74 -15.43 12.26
C SER A 114 8.73 -16.27 13.05
N ILE A 115 9.76 -15.64 13.62
CA ILE A 115 10.67 -16.35 14.53
C ILE A 115 9.91 -16.95 15.73
N ILE A 116 8.84 -16.30 16.18
CA ILE A 116 8.01 -16.77 17.30
C ILE A 116 7.30 -18.07 16.90
N ALA A 117 6.67 -18.11 15.72
CA ALA A 117 6.00 -19.31 15.21
C ALA A 117 7.00 -20.44 14.95
N ILE A 118 8.18 -20.13 14.38
CA ILE A 118 9.24 -21.10 14.14
C ILE A 118 9.71 -21.72 15.46
N LEU A 119 9.97 -20.91 16.49
CA LEU A 119 10.36 -21.41 17.81
C LEU A 119 9.22 -22.21 18.46
N ALA A 120 7.97 -21.81 18.30
CA ALA A 120 6.82 -22.57 18.79
C ALA A 120 6.72 -23.95 18.14
N MET A 121 7.01 -24.05 16.84
CA MET A 121 7.01 -25.31 16.08
C MET A 121 8.34 -26.07 16.15
N THR A 122 9.31 -25.58 16.91
CA THR A 122 10.60 -26.27 17.09
C THR A 122 10.47 -27.32 18.18
N PRO A 123 10.76 -28.61 17.90
CA PRO A 123 10.72 -29.66 18.91
C PRO A 123 11.77 -29.43 20.01
N ARG A 124 11.52 -29.99 21.20
CA ARG A 124 12.46 -29.86 22.34
C ARG A 124 13.85 -30.37 21.96
N GLY A 125 14.87 -29.56 22.22
CA GLY A 125 16.27 -29.83 21.83
C GLY A 125 16.66 -29.33 20.44
N GLY A 126 15.71 -28.90 19.61
CA GLY A 126 15.96 -28.38 18.25
C GLY A 126 16.25 -26.87 18.17
N TYR A 127 16.09 -26.13 19.27
CA TYR A 127 16.19 -24.66 19.28
C TYR A 127 17.55 -24.13 18.84
N LEU A 128 18.65 -24.75 19.30
CA LEU A 128 19.99 -24.29 18.96
C LEU A 128 20.31 -24.44 17.46
N PRO A 129 20.07 -25.61 16.83
CA PRO A 129 20.18 -25.75 15.37
C PRO A 129 19.35 -24.73 14.57
N VAL A 130 18.10 -24.49 14.98
CA VAL A 130 17.20 -23.55 14.30
C VAL A 130 17.71 -22.11 14.43
N LEU A 131 18.03 -21.67 15.66
CA LEU A 131 18.56 -20.32 15.88
C LEU A 131 19.90 -20.11 15.19
N ALA A 132 20.77 -21.11 15.18
CA ALA A 132 22.06 -21.06 14.48
C ALA A 132 21.86 -20.88 12.97
N GLY A 133 20.96 -21.63 12.33
CA GLY A 133 20.72 -21.47 10.89
C GLY A 133 20.08 -20.13 10.52
N VAL A 134 19.16 -19.61 11.34
CA VAL A 134 18.60 -18.25 11.16
C VAL A 134 19.69 -17.19 11.31
N LEU A 135 20.55 -17.31 12.32
CA LEU A 135 21.64 -16.38 12.57
C LEU A 135 22.68 -16.41 11.43
N MET A 136 23.11 -17.59 11.01
CA MET A 136 24.09 -17.74 9.92
C MET A 136 23.54 -17.22 8.58
N ALA A 137 22.27 -17.45 8.29
CA ALA A 137 21.60 -16.85 7.14
C ALA A 137 21.58 -15.32 7.21
N THR A 138 21.29 -14.77 8.39
CA THR A 138 21.28 -13.32 8.64
C THR A 138 22.66 -12.71 8.44
N ILE A 139 23.71 -13.33 8.99
CA ILE A 139 25.08 -12.85 8.85
C ILE A 139 25.50 -12.86 7.38
N ALA A 140 25.27 -13.97 6.67
CA ALA A 140 25.66 -14.10 5.28
C ALA A 140 24.95 -13.07 4.38
N SER A 141 23.62 -12.94 4.49
CA SER A 141 22.90 -11.95 3.69
C SER A 141 23.24 -10.52 4.08
N PHE A 142 23.45 -10.23 5.36
CA PHE A 142 23.90 -8.91 5.83
C PHE A 142 25.24 -8.52 5.25
N LEU A 143 26.24 -9.40 5.26
CA LEU A 143 27.58 -9.08 4.74
C LEU A 143 27.55 -8.78 3.25
N VAL A 144 26.84 -9.60 2.46
CA VAL A 144 26.71 -9.38 1.02
C VAL A 144 25.93 -8.10 0.73
N ALA A 145 24.80 -7.88 1.42
CA ALA A 145 24.00 -6.66 1.26
C ALA A 145 24.76 -5.40 1.70
N ALA A 146 25.54 -5.48 2.78
CA ALA A 146 26.36 -4.37 3.27
C ALA A 146 27.42 -3.95 2.24
N ILE A 147 28.08 -4.91 1.58
CA ILE A 147 29.03 -4.63 0.51
C ILE A 147 28.31 -3.93 -0.64
N ILE A 148 27.21 -4.50 -1.14
CA ILE A 148 26.43 -3.95 -2.26
C ILE A 148 25.99 -2.51 -1.96
N LEU A 149 25.37 -2.28 -0.81
CA LEU A 149 24.85 -0.96 -0.41
C LEU A 149 25.97 0.07 -0.17
N ARG A 150 27.12 -0.34 0.35
CA ARG A 150 28.27 0.56 0.55
C ARG A 150 28.96 0.96 -0.75
N THR A 151 29.02 0.04 -1.71
CA THR A 151 29.63 0.32 -3.03
C THR A 151 28.73 1.14 -3.94
N ASP A 152 27.47 1.29 -3.56
CA ASP A 152 26.48 1.93 -4.40
C ASP A 152 26.48 3.47 -4.28
N LYS A 153 26.67 4.10 -5.43
CA LYS A 153 26.74 5.55 -5.63
C LYS A 153 25.48 6.14 -6.29
N SER A 154 24.49 5.31 -6.63
CA SER A 154 23.23 5.80 -7.17
C SER A 154 22.41 6.60 -6.14
N GLU A 155 21.77 7.67 -6.58
CA GLU A 155 20.61 8.27 -5.91
C GLU A 155 19.48 7.24 -6.06
N GLY A 156 19.01 6.67 -4.94
CA GLY A 156 18.23 5.43 -4.96
C GLY A 156 16.82 5.61 -5.55
N ASP A 157 16.34 4.56 -6.23
CA ASP A 157 14.92 4.40 -6.53
C ASP A 157 14.09 4.56 -5.25
N SER A 158 12.94 5.22 -5.36
CA SER A 158 12.06 5.45 -4.20
C SER A 158 11.52 4.10 -3.69
N LEU A 159 11.45 3.95 -2.36
CA LEU A 159 10.89 2.73 -1.75
C LEU A 159 9.45 2.50 -2.22
N GLU A 160 8.73 3.59 -2.45
CA GLU A 160 7.35 3.63 -2.93
C GLU A 160 7.22 3.01 -4.33
N SER A 161 8.15 3.29 -5.26
CA SER A 161 8.11 2.68 -6.60
C SER A 161 8.42 1.19 -6.55
N ALA A 162 9.37 0.78 -5.69
CA ALA A 162 9.70 -0.63 -5.51
C ALA A 162 8.59 -1.43 -4.81
N GLN A 163 7.83 -0.78 -3.91
CA GLN A 163 6.63 -1.35 -3.31
C GLN A 163 5.56 -1.58 -4.38
N ALA A 164 5.32 -0.61 -5.26
CA ALA A 164 4.38 -0.75 -6.37
C ALA A 164 4.80 -1.88 -7.33
N ALA A 165 6.08 -1.94 -7.72
CA ALA A 165 6.60 -3.01 -8.58
C ALA A 165 6.47 -4.40 -7.93
N THR A 166 6.72 -4.51 -6.63
CA THR A 166 6.54 -5.77 -5.88
C THR A 166 5.07 -6.19 -5.83
N GLN A 167 4.15 -5.24 -5.66
CA GLN A 167 2.71 -5.52 -5.66
C GLN A 167 2.23 -5.99 -7.03
N ALA A 168 2.67 -5.32 -8.11
CA ALA A 168 2.37 -5.72 -9.49
C ALA A 168 2.88 -7.14 -9.80
N ALA A 169 4.13 -7.44 -9.45
CA ALA A 169 4.70 -8.78 -9.58
C ALA A 169 3.90 -9.83 -8.79
N LYS A 170 3.43 -9.49 -7.58
CA LYS A 170 2.61 -10.40 -6.76
C LYS A 170 1.22 -10.65 -7.36
N ALA A 171 0.65 -9.67 -8.05
CA ALA A 171 -0.63 -9.81 -8.77
C ALA A 171 -0.46 -10.74 -9.98
N GLU A 172 0.54 -10.48 -10.83
CA GLU A 172 0.89 -11.34 -11.99
C GLU A 172 1.07 -12.79 -11.57
N SER A 173 1.77 -13.01 -10.46
CA SER A 173 1.99 -14.34 -9.90
C SER A 173 0.74 -15.06 -9.40
N LYS A 174 -0.28 -14.28 -9.03
CA LYS A 174 -1.65 -14.68 -8.66
C LYS A 174 -2.38 -15.44 -9.77
N GLY A 175 -1.85 -15.44 -11.00
CA GLY A 175 -2.67 -15.67 -12.19
C GLY A 175 -3.64 -14.52 -12.43
N GLN A 176 -3.45 -13.37 -11.79
CA GLN A 176 -4.07 -12.12 -12.18
C GLN A 176 -3.17 -11.58 -13.28
N GLU A 177 -3.38 -12.05 -14.51
CA GLU A 177 -2.73 -11.45 -15.66
C GLU A 177 -3.09 -9.97 -15.67
N THR A 178 -2.08 -9.12 -15.44
CA THR A 178 -2.11 -7.76 -15.95
C THR A 178 -2.19 -7.92 -17.46
N SER A 179 -3.41 -7.85 -18.01
CA SER A 179 -3.65 -7.87 -19.44
C SER A 179 -3.07 -6.60 -20.07
N THR A 180 -1.76 -6.50 -20.20
CA THR A 180 -1.10 -5.64 -21.19
C THR A 180 -1.08 -6.42 -22.50
N SER A 181 -2.24 -6.57 -23.14
CA SER A 181 -2.45 -6.83 -24.57
C SER A 181 -3.94 -7.07 -24.84
N GLY A 182 -4.73 -6.02 -24.68
CA GLY A 182 -5.87 -5.80 -25.55
C GLY A 182 -5.60 -4.46 -26.21
N ASP A 183 -5.40 -4.46 -27.52
CA ASP A 183 -5.28 -3.26 -28.34
C ASP A 183 -6.15 -2.15 -27.76
N VAL A 184 -5.54 -1.00 -27.45
CA VAL A 184 -6.26 0.26 -27.54
C VAL A 184 -6.71 0.34 -28.99
N LYS A 185 -7.84 -0.30 -29.34
CA LYS A 185 -8.68 0.18 -30.42
C LYS A 185 -8.85 1.63 -30.07
N ALA A 186 -8.22 2.48 -30.88
CA ALA A 186 -8.21 3.91 -30.74
C ALA A 186 -9.56 4.34 -30.19
N VAL A 187 -9.58 4.74 -28.92
CA VAL A 187 -10.73 5.38 -28.31
C VAL A 187 -10.79 6.71 -29.02
N THR A 188 -11.48 6.74 -30.15
CA THR A 188 -11.95 8.01 -30.70
C THR A 188 -12.97 8.51 -29.69
N SER A 189 -12.61 9.57 -28.97
CA SER A 189 -13.45 10.31 -28.00
C SER A 189 -14.88 10.62 -28.47
N GLU A 190 -15.17 10.45 -29.75
CA GLU A 190 -16.40 10.91 -30.39
C GLU A 190 -17.63 10.04 -30.07
N GLU A 191 -17.50 8.89 -29.38
CA GLU A 191 -18.62 7.97 -29.17
C GLU A 191 -18.95 7.61 -27.71
N VAL A 192 -18.16 7.98 -26.69
CA VAL A 192 -18.48 7.59 -25.30
C VAL A 192 -19.52 8.52 -24.67
N GLN A 193 -20.74 8.03 -24.48
CA GLN A 193 -21.88 8.79 -23.95
C GLN A 193 -22.11 8.62 -22.45
N GLN A 194 -21.56 7.57 -21.83
CA GLN A 194 -21.68 7.36 -20.40
C GLN A 194 -20.54 6.49 -19.85
N ILE A 195 -20.21 6.68 -18.58
CA ILE A 195 -19.21 5.90 -17.85
C ILE A 195 -19.89 5.20 -16.67
N ILE A 196 -19.69 3.89 -16.55
CA ILE A 196 -20.25 3.09 -15.45
C ILE A 196 -19.12 2.37 -14.72
N PHE A 197 -18.99 2.68 -13.43
CA PHE A 197 -18.11 1.94 -12.54
C PHE A 197 -18.82 0.69 -12.00
N ALA A 198 -18.34 -0.49 -12.37
CA ALA A 198 -18.95 -1.75 -11.99
C ALA A 198 -18.14 -2.51 -10.93
N CYS A 199 -18.81 -3.01 -9.88
CA CYS A 199 -18.23 -3.98 -8.95
C CYS A 199 -19.27 -5.08 -8.61
N ASP A 200 -18.90 -6.08 -7.83
CA ASP A 200 -19.77 -7.23 -7.55
C ASP A 200 -21.08 -6.82 -6.84
N ALA A 201 -21.01 -5.92 -5.84
CA ALA A 201 -22.16 -5.48 -5.06
C ALA A 201 -22.70 -4.09 -5.42
N GLY A 202 -21.96 -3.28 -6.18
CA GLY A 202 -22.36 -1.94 -6.63
C GLY A 202 -22.35 -0.81 -5.60
N MET A 203 -22.14 -1.06 -4.30
CA MET A 203 -22.37 -0.05 -3.23
C MET A 203 -21.14 0.34 -2.39
N GLY A 204 -19.97 -0.24 -2.64
CA GLY A 204 -18.75 0.03 -1.87
C GLY A 204 -17.72 0.82 -2.67
N SER A 205 -16.67 0.11 -3.06
CA SER A 205 -15.54 0.67 -3.79
C SER A 205 -15.90 1.26 -5.17
N SER A 206 -16.94 0.74 -5.83
CA SER A 206 -17.50 1.33 -7.05
C SER A 206 -18.09 2.72 -6.85
N ALA A 207 -18.64 3.02 -5.67
CA ALA A 207 -19.20 4.33 -5.38
C ALA A 207 -18.12 5.40 -5.20
N MET A 208 -17.02 5.01 -4.57
CA MET A 208 -15.85 5.84 -4.37
C MET A 208 -15.10 6.09 -5.69
N GLY A 209 -14.80 5.04 -6.46
CA GLY A 209 -14.13 5.16 -7.77
C GLY A 209 -14.96 5.96 -8.78
N ALA A 210 -16.28 5.75 -8.83
CA ALA A 210 -17.17 6.56 -9.67
C ALA A 210 -17.18 8.03 -9.27
N SER A 211 -17.05 8.34 -7.98
CA SER A 211 -17.05 9.74 -7.52
C SER A 211 -15.74 10.45 -7.88
N ILE A 212 -14.59 9.79 -7.69
CA ILE A 212 -13.29 10.32 -8.09
C ILE A 212 -13.23 10.54 -9.61
N LEU A 213 -13.69 9.56 -10.40
CA LEU A 213 -13.70 9.69 -11.86
C LEU A 213 -14.67 10.76 -12.33
N ARG A 214 -15.86 10.87 -11.71
CA ARG A 214 -16.81 11.96 -11.98
C ARG A 214 -16.20 13.33 -11.76
N ASP A 215 -15.47 13.50 -10.66
CA ASP A 215 -14.81 14.77 -10.35
C ASP A 215 -13.71 15.09 -11.37
N LYS A 216 -12.95 14.09 -11.82
CA LYS A 216 -11.90 14.27 -12.85
C LYS A 216 -12.47 14.57 -14.24
N VAL A 217 -13.49 13.83 -14.68
CA VAL A 217 -14.21 14.06 -15.95
C VAL A 217 -14.80 15.48 -15.98
N LYS A 218 -15.43 15.91 -14.87
CA LYS A 218 -15.96 17.27 -14.74
C LYS A 218 -14.85 18.34 -14.73
N LYS A 219 -13.72 18.08 -14.07
CA LYS A 219 -12.55 18.99 -14.07
C LYS A 219 -11.92 19.14 -15.45
N ALA A 220 -11.96 18.10 -16.28
CA ALA A 220 -11.51 18.16 -17.66
C ALA A 220 -12.53 18.80 -18.63
N GLY A 221 -13.67 19.28 -18.13
CA GLY A 221 -14.69 19.93 -18.96
C GLY A 221 -15.50 18.98 -19.84
N LEU A 222 -15.45 17.66 -19.59
CA LEU A 222 -16.22 16.66 -20.31
C LEU A 222 -17.61 16.50 -19.69
N ASP A 223 -18.67 16.65 -20.49
CA ASP A 223 -20.06 16.46 -20.05
C ASP A 223 -20.51 15.00 -20.23
N ILE A 224 -19.75 14.07 -19.62
CA ILE A 224 -20.03 12.63 -19.69
C ILE A 224 -20.57 12.14 -18.34
N PRO A 225 -21.79 11.57 -18.27
CA PRO A 225 -22.36 11.08 -17.03
C PRO A 225 -21.59 9.87 -16.47
N VAL A 226 -21.17 9.98 -15.20
CA VAL A 226 -20.46 8.90 -14.47
C VAL A 226 -21.36 8.32 -13.38
N SER A 227 -21.63 7.02 -13.45
CA SER A 227 -22.46 6.28 -12.48
C SER A 227 -21.74 5.04 -11.93
N ASN A 228 -22.33 4.37 -10.93
CA ASN A 228 -21.88 3.07 -10.45
C ASN A 228 -23.01 2.04 -10.55
N LYS A 229 -22.68 0.76 -10.75
CA LYS A 229 -23.64 -0.35 -10.77
C LYS A 229 -23.01 -1.64 -10.25
N ALA A 230 -23.85 -2.59 -9.81
CA ALA A 230 -23.42 -3.97 -9.64
C ALA A 230 -23.26 -4.65 -11.01
N ILE A 231 -22.29 -5.55 -11.17
CA ILE A 231 -22.08 -6.30 -12.42
C ILE A 231 -23.34 -7.12 -12.77
N SER A 232 -24.06 -7.63 -11.78
CA SER A 232 -25.36 -8.27 -11.95
C SER A 232 -26.43 -7.38 -12.59
N ASN A 233 -26.25 -6.06 -12.57
CA ASN A 233 -27.22 -5.07 -13.06
C ASN A 233 -26.72 -4.28 -14.28
N LEU A 234 -25.57 -4.66 -14.86
CA LEU A 234 -25.11 -4.10 -16.13
C LEU A 234 -26.04 -4.51 -17.27
N THR A 235 -26.22 -3.58 -18.22
CA THR A 235 -26.98 -3.78 -19.45
C THR A 235 -26.07 -3.47 -20.63
N ASP A 236 -26.05 -4.32 -21.65
CA ASP A 236 -25.21 -4.10 -22.83
C ASP A 236 -25.75 -2.90 -23.62
N THR A 237 -25.16 -1.73 -23.37
CA THR A 237 -25.51 -0.47 -24.03
C THR A 237 -24.29 -0.05 -24.84
N PRO A 238 -24.43 0.18 -26.16
CA PRO A 238 -23.35 0.73 -26.97
C PRO A 238 -22.84 2.05 -26.38
N ASN A 239 -21.65 2.48 -26.79
CA ASN A 239 -21.15 3.82 -26.45
C ASN A 239 -20.95 4.07 -24.94
N THR A 240 -20.72 2.98 -24.19
CA THR A 240 -20.54 3.00 -22.74
C THR A 240 -19.12 2.59 -22.39
N LEU A 241 -18.49 3.34 -21.49
CA LEU A 241 -17.21 2.95 -20.87
C LEU A 241 -17.48 2.26 -19.53
N ILE A 242 -17.11 1.00 -19.42
CA ILE A 242 -17.20 0.21 -18.19
C ILE A 242 -15.83 0.21 -17.50
N VAL A 243 -15.81 0.68 -16.26
CA VAL A 243 -14.62 0.69 -15.40
C VAL A 243 -14.80 -0.34 -14.30
N THR A 244 -13.88 -1.29 -14.18
CA THR A 244 -13.94 -2.38 -13.18
C THR A 244 -12.59 -2.57 -12.49
N GLN A 245 -12.57 -3.35 -11.40
CA GLN A 245 -11.32 -3.97 -10.96
C GLN A 245 -10.91 -5.08 -11.92
N GLU A 246 -9.61 -5.33 -12.01
CA GLU A 246 -9.05 -6.40 -12.84
C GLU A 246 -9.70 -7.76 -12.61
N GLU A 247 -9.91 -8.14 -11.35
CA GLU A 247 -10.58 -9.39 -10.95
C GLU A 247 -12.02 -9.54 -11.50
N LEU A 248 -12.64 -8.43 -11.91
CA LEU A 248 -14.03 -8.35 -12.34
C LEU A 248 -14.19 -7.98 -13.81
N ALA A 249 -13.08 -7.72 -14.52
CA ALA A 249 -13.08 -7.23 -15.90
C ALA A 249 -13.70 -8.25 -16.87
N GLU A 250 -13.30 -9.51 -16.78
CA GLU A 250 -13.82 -10.57 -17.65
C GLU A 250 -15.34 -10.74 -17.50
N ARG A 251 -15.82 -10.74 -16.25
CA ARG A 251 -17.25 -10.89 -15.94
C ARG A 251 -18.09 -9.72 -16.45
N ALA A 252 -17.53 -8.51 -16.47
CA ALA A 252 -18.19 -7.35 -17.07
C ALA A 252 -18.15 -7.41 -18.60
N ALA A 253 -17.02 -7.81 -19.19
CA ALA A 253 -16.86 -7.96 -20.64
C ALA A 253 -17.85 -8.98 -21.24
N GLN A 254 -18.04 -10.12 -20.58
CA GLN A 254 -19.03 -11.13 -21.00
C GLN A 254 -20.46 -10.59 -21.03
N LYS A 255 -20.78 -9.62 -20.17
CA LYS A 255 -22.14 -9.10 -20.00
C LYS A 255 -22.45 -7.86 -20.84
N THR A 256 -21.43 -7.05 -21.12
CA THR A 256 -21.56 -5.87 -21.98
C THR A 256 -20.52 -5.93 -23.09
N PRO A 257 -20.65 -6.88 -24.04
CA PRO A 257 -19.67 -7.06 -25.12
C PRO A 257 -19.59 -5.88 -26.09
N SER A 258 -20.62 -5.03 -26.13
CA SER A 258 -20.67 -3.85 -27.00
C SER A 258 -20.05 -2.60 -26.35
N ALA A 259 -19.68 -2.67 -25.06
CA ALA A 259 -19.09 -1.56 -24.31
C ALA A 259 -17.56 -1.56 -24.39
N VAL A 260 -16.95 -0.40 -24.16
CA VAL A 260 -15.50 -0.27 -23.96
C VAL A 260 -15.17 -0.61 -22.52
N HIS A 261 -14.14 -1.41 -22.26
CA HIS A 261 -13.77 -1.86 -20.92
C HIS A 261 -12.39 -1.35 -20.52
N VAL A 262 -12.28 -0.83 -19.29
CA VAL A 262 -11.01 -0.44 -18.67
C VAL A 262 -10.94 -1.00 -17.26
N SER A 263 -9.83 -1.65 -16.92
CA SER A 263 -9.57 -2.17 -15.58
C SER A 263 -8.64 -1.24 -14.79
N VAL A 264 -8.94 -1.07 -13.50
CA VAL A 264 -8.13 -0.32 -12.54
C VAL A 264 -7.71 -1.20 -11.37
N ASP A 265 -6.49 -0.96 -10.88
CA ASP A 265 -5.84 -1.84 -9.91
C ASP A 265 -6.24 -1.49 -8.47
N ASN A 266 -6.54 -0.21 -8.22
CA ASN A 266 -7.01 0.30 -6.93
C ASN A 266 -8.00 1.47 -7.13
N PHE A 267 -8.98 1.57 -6.23
CA PHE A 267 -10.04 2.56 -6.26
C PHE A 267 -9.61 3.95 -5.77
N LEU A 268 -8.57 4.02 -4.95
CA LEU A 268 -8.21 5.20 -4.18
C LEU A 268 -7.10 6.05 -4.84
N ALA A 269 -7.34 6.43 -6.09
CA ALA A 269 -6.45 7.23 -6.95
C ALA A 269 -5.30 6.42 -7.59
N THR A 270 -5.57 5.97 -8.81
CA THR A 270 -4.59 5.38 -9.73
C THR A 270 -4.32 6.38 -10.86
N PRO A 271 -3.07 6.51 -11.36
CA PRO A 271 -2.74 7.33 -12.55
C PRO A 271 -3.64 7.02 -13.77
N LYS A 272 -4.15 5.78 -13.86
CA LYS A 272 -5.11 5.34 -14.87
C LYS A 272 -6.36 6.22 -14.99
N TYR A 273 -6.83 6.88 -13.93
CA TYR A 273 -7.99 7.79 -14.07
C TYR A 273 -7.63 9.03 -14.88
N ASP A 274 -6.41 9.53 -14.76
CA ASP A 274 -5.94 10.67 -15.54
C ASP A 274 -5.68 10.26 -16.99
N GLU A 275 -5.21 9.03 -17.23
CA GLU A 275 -5.10 8.45 -18.58
C GLU A 275 -6.47 8.28 -19.26
N ILE A 276 -7.48 7.77 -18.54
CA ILE A 276 -8.86 7.65 -19.06
C ILE A 276 -9.39 9.02 -19.45
N VAL A 277 -9.21 10.03 -18.60
CA VAL A 277 -9.72 11.38 -18.86
C VAL A 277 -8.95 12.04 -20.01
N SER A 278 -7.64 11.85 -20.11
CA SER A 278 -6.82 12.36 -21.22
C SER A 278 -7.22 11.71 -22.56
N ALA A 279 -7.43 10.40 -22.55
CA ALA A 279 -7.91 9.65 -23.71
C ALA A 279 -9.30 10.11 -24.15
N LEU A 280 -10.21 10.38 -23.19
CA LEU A 280 -11.55 10.92 -23.48
C LEU A 280 -11.52 12.39 -23.94
N SER A 281 -10.49 13.16 -23.58
CA SER A 281 -10.33 14.56 -23.99
C SER A 281 -9.63 14.73 -25.34
N GLY A 282 -9.12 13.64 -25.94
CA GLY A 282 -8.47 13.66 -27.26
C GLY A 282 -7.00 14.10 -27.26
N GLU A 283 -6.35 14.23 -26.11
CA GLU A 283 -4.91 14.56 -26.04
C GLU A 283 -4.07 13.28 -26.18
N SER A 284 -3.49 13.09 -27.37
CA SER A 284 -2.46 12.06 -27.60
C SER A 284 -1.10 12.53 -27.06
N ALA A 285 -0.45 11.65 -26.30
CA ALA A 285 0.73 11.90 -25.47
C ALA A 285 1.95 12.55 -26.15
N GLY A 286 2.61 13.46 -25.42
CA GLY A 286 3.99 13.90 -25.63
C GLY A 286 4.69 14.11 -24.28
N VAL A 287 5.82 13.43 -24.08
CA VAL A 287 6.57 13.40 -22.81
C VAL A 287 7.71 14.44 -22.81
N GLN A 288 7.89 15.08 -21.64
CA GLN A 288 9.05 15.82 -21.07
C GLN A 288 9.15 17.35 -21.28
N PRO A 289 9.95 18.05 -20.44
CA PRO A 289 9.86 18.30 -18.99
C PRO A 289 9.79 19.83 -18.72
N ILE A 290 9.98 20.30 -17.46
CA ILE A 290 10.58 21.61 -17.05
C ILE A 290 9.77 22.38 -15.96
N ASN A 291 10.44 22.50 -14.81
CA ASN A 291 10.64 23.62 -13.87
C ASN A 291 9.52 24.57 -13.41
N GLN A 292 9.65 24.89 -12.12
CA GLN A 292 9.13 26.07 -11.43
C GLN A 292 9.41 27.37 -12.19
N GLU A 293 8.38 28.19 -12.40
CA GLU A 293 8.33 29.59 -11.92
C GLU A 293 6.92 30.19 -12.12
N SER A 294 6.67 31.23 -11.33
CA SER A 294 5.40 31.78 -10.85
C SER A 294 4.57 32.63 -11.84
N ALA A 295 3.39 33.02 -11.33
CA ALA A 295 2.46 34.09 -11.75
C ALA A 295 1.35 33.69 -12.73
N ASP A 296 0.08 34.11 -12.60
CA ASP A 296 -0.73 34.63 -11.49
C ASP A 296 -2.20 34.56 -11.96
N ALA A 297 -3.12 34.44 -11.00
CA ALA A 297 -4.56 34.75 -11.02
C ALA A 297 -5.48 34.38 -12.23
N ALA A 298 -6.46 33.50 -11.99
CA ALA A 298 -7.89 33.90 -11.88
C ALA A 298 -8.83 32.70 -11.61
N ASN A 299 -9.48 32.74 -10.44
CA ASN A 299 -10.65 32.02 -9.92
C ASN A 299 -11.50 31.12 -10.85
N THR A 300 -11.74 29.88 -10.40
CA THR A 300 -13.09 29.27 -10.35
C THR A 300 -13.15 28.28 -9.18
N GLU A 301 -14.12 28.52 -8.27
CA GLU A 301 -14.30 27.88 -6.98
C GLU A 301 -14.56 26.37 -7.05
N SER A 302 -13.69 25.59 -6.39
CA SER A 302 -14.01 24.29 -5.83
C SER A 302 -13.65 24.36 -4.34
N ASN A 303 -14.42 23.71 -3.46
CA ASN A 303 -14.21 23.71 -2.00
C ASN A 303 -12.84 23.09 -1.63
N GLU A 304 -11.75 23.81 -1.85
CA GLU A 304 -10.48 23.60 -1.22
C GLU A 304 -10.61 23.97 0.25
N ILE A 305 -10.17 23.07 1.11
CA ILE A 305 -9.96 23.34 2.54
C ILE A 305 -8.96 24.50 2.60
N ASP A 306 -9.42 25.71 2.94
CA ASP A 306 -8.55 26.88 3.08
C ASP A 306 -7.77 26.74 4.39
N LEU A 307 -6.60 26.10 4.27
CA LEU A 307 -5.69 25.81 5.37
C LEU A 307 -5.00 27.06 5.92
N ASN A 308 -5.09 28.21 5.23
CA ASN A 308 -4.44 29.46 5.64
C ASN A 308 -5.30 30.26 6.65
N GLN A 309 -6.59 29.94 6.79
CA GLN A 309 -7.54 30.60 7.69
C GLN A 309 -7.99 29.71 8.86
N ILE A 310 -7.12 28.81 9.33
CA ILE A 310 -7.42 27.97 10.48
C ILE A 310 -6.88 28.62 11.76
N ASP A 311 -7.77 28.78 12.74
CA ASP A 311 -7.46 29.31 14.07
C ASP A 311 -7.21 28.20 15.10
N GLU A 312 -7.76 27.00 14.90
CA GLU A 312 -7.55 25.85 15.79
C GLU A 312 -7.83 24.51 15.08
N VAL A 313 -7.09 23.47 15.47
CA VAL A 313 -7.30 22.09 15.00
C VAL A 313 -7.87 21.22 16.11
N ILE A 314 -9.02 20.59 15.86
CA ILE A 314 -9.72 19.76 16.83
C ILE A 314 -9.74 18.30 16.38
N PHE A 315 -9.19 17.40 17.20
CA PHE A 315 -9.34 15.97 16.98
C PHE A 315 -10.66 15.49 17.59
N ALA A 316 -11.60 15.11 16.73
CA ALA A 316 -12.89 14.60 17.16
C ALA A 316 -12.82 13.13 17.54
N TYR A 317 -13.50 12.74 18.62
CA TYR A 317 -13.56 11.36 19.04
C TYR A 317 -14.94 10.91 19.54
N GLY A 318 -15.32 9.69 19.14
CA GLY A 318 -16.43 8.94 19.71
C GLY A 318 -15.98 8.13 20.94
N LYS A 319 -16.03 6.79 20.87
CA LYS A 319 -15.62 5.92 21.99
C LYS A 319 -14.10 5.65 22.07
N ALA A 320 -13.35 5.90 21.00
CA ALA A 320 -11.93 5.55 20.87
C ALA A 320 -10.99 6.72 21.22
N ARG A 321 -10.83 7.04 22.51
CA ARG A 321 -10.05 8.20 22.99
C ARG A 321 -8.51 8.06 22.85
N GLY A 322 -8.00 6.83 22.71
CA GLY A 322 -6.56 6.53 22.71
C GLY A 322 -5.81 7.02 21.47
N SER A 323 -6.33 6.72 20.28
CA SER A 323 -5.72 7.11 19.00
C SER A 323 -5.68 8.63 18.80
N VAL A 324 -6.68 9.31 19.34
CA VAL A 324 -6.84 10.77 19.29
C VAL A 324 -5.79 11.48 20.13
N THR A 325 -5.48 10.94 21.31
CA THR A 325 -4.44 11.51 22.18
C THR A 325 -3.06 11.43 21.54
N MET A 326 -2.79 10.34 20.83
CA MET A 326 -1.54 10.20 20.07
C MET A 326 -1.50 11.14 18.86
N GLY A 327 -2.58 11.24 18.09
CA GLY A 327 -2.67 12.16 16.95
C GLY A 327 -2.49 13.63 17.31
N GLU A 328 -3.16 14.05 18.39
CA GLU A 328 -3.02 15.39 18.97
C GLU A 328 -1.55 15.67 19.35
N ALA A 329 -0.89 14.73 20.02
CA ALA A 329 0.52 14.88 20.42
C ALA A 329 1.46 14.92 19.21
N THR A 330 1.22 14.09 18.20
CA THR A 330 1.99 14.07 16.95
C THR A 330 1.87 15.41 16.22
N LEU A 331 0.65 15.93 16.05
CA LEU A 331 0.45 17.19 15.35
C LEU A 331 1.02 18.38 16.13
N LYS A 332 0.89 18.39 17.47
CA LYS A 332 1.56 19.38 18.34
C LYS A 332 3.07 19.38 18.16
N ALA A 333 3.68 18.19 18.05
CA ALA A 333 5.12 18.07 17.83
C ALA A 333 5.54 18.61 16.45
N ILE A 334 4.74 18.33 15.41
CA ILE A 334 4.98 18.84 14.04
C ILE A 334 4.86 20.37 14.01
N PHE A 335 3.79 20.93 14.59
CA PHE A 335 3.57 22.38 14.66
C PHE A 335 4.69 23.08 15.43
N LYS A 336 5.13 22.51 16.56
CA LYS A 336 6.26 23.05 17.33
C LYS A 336 7.56 23.05 16.52
N ASN A 337 7.85 21.98 15.77
CA ASN A 337 9.06 21.88 14.96
C ASN A 337 9.05 22.89 13.79
N LYS A 338 7.88 23.20 13.25
CA LYS A 338 7.70 24.14 12.13
C LYS A 338 7.32 25.56 12.57
N SER A 339 7.39 25.87 13.87
CA SER A 339 7.06 27.19 14.44
C SER A 339 5.63 27.68 14.15
N ILE A 340 4.68 26.75 14.01
CA ILE A 340 3.26 27.05 13.74
C ILE A 340 2.53 27.26 15.08
N GLY A 341 1.93 28.46 15.25
CA GLY A 341 1.26 28.89 16.49
C GLY A 341 -0.20 28.45 16.63
N ILE A 342 -0.70 27.56 15.79
CA ILE A 342 -2.11 27.13 15.78
C ILE A 342 -2.36 26.16 16.94
N PRO A 343 -3.32 26.41 17.85
CA PRO A 343 -3.69 25.48 18.90
C PRO A 343 -4.24 24.16 18.33
N VAL A 344 -3.93 23.08 19.02
CA VAL A 344 -4.43 21.73 18.72
C VAL A 344 -5.08 21.18 19.98
N ALA A 345 -6.32 20.74 19.88
CA ALA A 345 -7.08 20.14 20.98
C ALA A 345 -7.81 18.88 20.54
N LYS A 346 -8.46 18.20 21.48
CA LYS A 346 -9.32 17.04 21.22
C LYS A 346 -10.64 17.21 21.92
N GLU A 347 -11.71 16.79 21.27
CA GLU A 347 -13.06 16.95 21.78
C GLU A 347 -13.95 15.75 21.45
N ALA A 348 -14.88 15.47 22.36
CA ALA A 348 -15.88 14.44 22.14
C ALA A 348 -16.92 14.92 21.11
N ASN A 349 -17.45 14.01 20.29
CA ASN A 349 -18.37 14.36 19.21
C ASN A 349 -19.54 15.24 19.67
N ASP A 350 -20.13 14.96 20.83
CA ASP A 350 -21.27 15.69 21.41
C ASP A 350 -20.93 17.12 21.86
N GLN A 351 -19.64 17.47 21.96
CA GLN A 351 -19.16 18.80 22.34
C GLN A 351 -18.64 19.62 21.14
N LEU A 352 -18.59 19.03 19.93
CA LEU A 352 -18.11 19.69 18.72
C LEU A 352 -18.97 20.88 18.27
N GLY A 353 -20.18 21.03 18.79
CA GLY A 353 -21.05 22.17 18.48
C GLY A 353 -20.42 23.53 18.79
N LYS A 354 -19.47 23.60 19.74
CA LYS A 354 -18.71 24.82 20.07
C LYS A 354 -17.66 25.19 19.01
N PHE A 355 -17.32 24.25 18.14
CA PHE A 355 -16.27 24.33 17.13
C PHE A 355 -16.85 24.34 15.70
N ASN A 356 -18.16 24.56 15.56
CA ASN A 356 -18.89 24.52 14.30
C ASN A 356 -18.77 25.83 13.49
N VAL A 357 -17.54 26.20 13.12
CA VAL A 357 -17.22 27.43 12.39
C VAL A 357 -16.14 27.17 11.32
N LYS A 358 -16.17 27.95 10.23
CA LYS A 358 -15.38 27.70 9.02
C LYS A 358 -13.86 27.83 9.18
N ASN A 359 -13.40 28.46 10.25
CA ASN A 359 -11.99 28.65 10.61
C ASN A 359 -11.46 27.55 11.55
N ILE A 360 -12.25 26.53 11.85
CA ILE A 360 -11.83 25.38 12.66
C ILE A 360 -11.66 24.18 11.75
N LEU A 361 -10.54 23.48 11.92
CA LEU A 361 -10.28 22.21 11.25
C LEU A 361 -10.53 21.06 12.22
N ILE A 362 -11.51 20.23 11.92
CA ILE A 362 -11.77 19.00 12.65
C ILE A 362 -11.07 17.85 11.95
N VAL A 363 -10.28 17.08 12.69
CA VAL A 363 -9.60 15.87 12.21
C VAL A 363 -10.33 14.65 12.76
N SER A 364 -10.73 13.73 11.88
CA SER A 364 -11.47 12.53 12.27
C SER A 364 -11.24 11.38 11.30
N THR A 365 -11.58 10.15 11.70
CA THR A 365 -11.57 8.98 10.82
C THR A 365 -12.83 8.87 9.99
N ILE A 366 -12.77 8.14 8.87
CA ILE A 366 -13.94 7.80 8.03
C ILE A 366 -15.07 7.21 8.88
N ALA A 367 -14.75 6.29 9.79
CA ALA A 367 -15.74 5.63 10.66
C ALA A 367 -16.50 6.59 11.60
N ASN A 368 -15.97 7.79 11.85
CA ASN A 368 -16.55 8.79 12.75
C ASN A 368 -17.02 10.05 11.99
N GLN A 369 -16.91 10.08 10.65
CA GLN A 369 -17.22 11.23 9.81
C GLN A 369 -18.68 11.68 9.95
N THR A 370 -19.63 10.74 9.88
CA THR A 370 -21.06 11.05 9.94
C THR A 370 -21.46 11.68 11.28
N GLU A 371 -20.88 11.20 12.38
CA GLU A 371 -21.09 11.76 13.71
C GLU A 371 -20.51 13.18 13.81
N VAL A 372 -19.30 13.41 13.29
CA VAL A 372 -18.68 14.74 13.31
C VAL A 372 -19.47 15.75 12.49
N GLN A 373 -19.88 15.39 11.27
CA GLN A 373 -20.68 16.27 10.42
C GLN A 373 -22.06 16.58 11.00
N LYS A 374 -22.61 15.68 11.82
CA LYS A 374 -23.86 15.92 12.54
C LYS A 374 -23.73 17.03 13.59
N TYR A 375 -22.60 17.09 14.31
CA TYR A 375 -22.40 18.07 15.39
C TYR A 375 -21.69 19.36 14.94
N ALA A 376 -20.88 19.31 13.88
CA ALA A 376 -20.15 20.45 13.35
C ALA A 376 -20.17 20.51 11.80
N PRO A 377 -21.35 20.71 11.17
CA PRO A 377 -21.50 20.71 9.71
C PRO A 377 -20.80 21.87 8.96
N ASN A 378 -20.51 22.97 9.65
CA ASN A 378 -19.93 24.19 9.09
C ASN A 378 -18.40 24.30 9.32
N ALA A 379 -17.81 23.36 10.08
CA ALA A 379 -16.38 23.29 10.29
C ALA A 379 -15.67 22.63 9.09
N GLN A 380 -14.41 22.97 8.87
CA GLN A 380 -13.59 22.23 7.89
C GLN A 380 -13.30 20.84 8.44
N LEU A 381 -13.37 19.81 7.60
CA LEU A 381 -13.21 18.42 8.03
C LEU A 381 -12.09 17.74 7.25
N LEU A 382 -11.04 17.34 7.96
CA LEU A 382 -9.98 16.48 7.45
C LEU A 382 -10.24 15.03 7.88
N ILE A 383 -10.48 14.19 6.89
CA ILE A 383 -10.66 12.75 7.10
C ILE A 383 -9.34 12.02 6.90
N VAL A 384 -8.94 11.24 7.89
CA VAL A 384 -7.70 10.45 7.88
C VAL A 384 -7.99 8.98 8.17
N ASP A 385 -7.17 8.08 7.63
CA ASP A 385 -7.33 6.64 7.86
C ASP A 385 -6.96 6.24 9.28
N SER A 386 -5.95 6.91 9.86
CA SER A 386 -5.51 6.73 11.24
C SER A 386 -5.18 8.07 11.87
N LEU A 387 -5.67 8.29 13.09
CA LEU A 387 -5.35 9.51 13.83
C LEU A 387 -3.91 9.52 14.35
N VAL A 388 -3.23 8.37 14.44
CA VAL A 388 -1.94 8.22 15.17
C VAL A 388 -0.73 8.59 14.32
N THR A 389 -0.70 8.13 13.06
CA THR A 389 0.44 8.28 12.14
C THR A 389 -0.10 8.33 10.73
N THR A 390 -0.07 9.51 10.13
CA THR A 390 -0.66 9.70 8.82
C THR A 390 0.19 10.74 8.05
N PRO A 391 0.69 10.42 6.84
CA PRO A 391 1.39 11.37 5.96
C PRO A 391 0.56 12.62 5.64
N GLU A 392 -0.75 12.56 5.85
CA GLU A 392 -1.69 13.65 5.65
C GLU A 392 -1.41 14.82 6.61
N TYR A 393 -0.84 14.62 7.81
CA TYR A 393 -0.43 15.73 8.67
C TYR A 393 0.72 16.53 8.08
N ASP A 394 1.74 15.85 7.54
CA ASP A 394 2.86 16.52 6.90
C ASP A 394 2.44 17.22 5.60
N LYS A 395 1.55 16.60 4.82
CA LYS A 395 0.95 17.20 3.62
C LYS A 395 0.07 18.41 3.95
N MET A 396 -0.73 18.34 5.02
CA MET A 396 -1.54 19.44 5.51
C MET A 396 -0.65 20.61 5.91
N VAL A 397 0.39 20.33 6.69
CA VAL A 397 1.32 21.37 7.14
C VAL A 397 2.12 21.96 5.98
N ALA A 398 2.50 21.16 4.99
CA ALA A 398 3.18 21.66 3.78
C ALA A 398 2.31 22.59 2.94
N ARG A 399 0.98 22.54 3.11
CA ARG A 399 0.01 23.42 2.45
C ARG A 399 -0.37 24.64 3.29
N MET A 400 0.02 24.70 4.56
CA MET A 400 -0.16 25.87 5.41
C MET A 400 0.98 26.86 5.14
N TYR A 401 0.67 28.01 4.53
CA TYR A 401 1.62 29.11 4.35
C TYR A 401 1.60 30.02 5.60
N LYS A 402 2.12 29.53 6.74
CA LYS A 402 2.29 30.32 7.97
C LYS A 402 3.64 30.09 8.63
#